data_AF-A0A7T5EHX0-F1
#
_entry.id   AF-A0A7T5EHX0-F1
#
_cell.length_a   1.000
_cell.length_b   1.000
_cell.length_c   1.000
_cell.angle_alpha   90.00
_cell.angle_beta   90.00
_cell.angle_gamma   90.00
#
_symmetry.space_group_name_H-M   'P 1'
#
loop_
_entity.id
_entity.type
_entity.pdbx_description
1 polymer ?
#
loop_
_entity_poly.entity_id
_entity_poly.type
_entity_poly.pdbx_seq_one_letter_code
_entity_poly.pdbx_strand_id
1 'polypeptide(L)' 'MRIPLRRLMEILRFFLLFVTCTLISYGIITLLTAKLWSGNPYKEPNGNAVKVVKLINSPAPQDLDGYMARLQLFYLTGE' A
#
# COMPACT_ATOMS: atom_id res chain seq x y z
N MET A 1 -29.65 -22.93 31.20
CA MET A 1 -29.78 -21.51 30.80
C MET A 1 -30.54 -21.45 29.48
N ARG A 2 -31.85 -21.16 29.49
CA ARG A 2 -32.66 -21.05 28.26
C ARG A 2 -32.62 -19.60 27.80
N ILE A 3 -31.91 -19.33 26.70
CA ILE A 3 -31.91 -18.00 26.10
C ILE A 3 -33.29 -17.82 25.45
N PRO A 4 -34.08 -16.81 25.85
CA PRO A 4 -35.38 -16.58 25.24
C PRO A 4 -35.20 -16.19 23.78
N LEU A 5 -35.91 -16.86 22.86
CA LEU A 5 -35.83 -16.65 21.41
C LEU A 5 -36.00 -15.18 20.99
N ARG A 6 -36.77 -14.40 21.75
CA ARG A 6 -36.91 -12.93 21.56
C ARG A 6 -35.58 -12.19 21.65
N ARG A 7 -34.75 -12.48 22.66
CA ARG A 7 -33.43 -11.83 22.80
C ARG A 7 -32.49 -12.23 21.66
N LEU A 8 -32.59 -13.48 21.18
CA LEU A 8 -31.80 -13.94 20.05
C LEU A 8 -32.18 -13.19 18.76
N MET A 9 -33.46 -12.91 18.54
CA MET A 9 -33.91 -12.08 17.42
C MET A 9 -33.42 -10.62 17.50
N GLU A 10 -33.40 -10.03 18.70
CA GLU A 10 -32.87 -8.67 18.91
C GLU A 10 -31.37 -8.61 18.60
N ILE A 11 -30.61 -9.60 19.10
CA ILE A 11 -29.17 -9.71 18.81
C ILE A 11 -28.94 -9.91 17.32
N LEU A 12 -29.71 -10.79 16.66
CA LEU A 12 -29.59 -11.02 15.22
C LEU A 12 -29.87 -9.75 14.42
N ARG A 13 -30.88 -8.96 14.80
CA ARG A 13 -31.20 -7.69 14.15
C ARG A 13 -30.07 -6.68 14.28
N PHE A 14 -29.51 -6.54 15.47
CA PHE A 14 -28.36 -5.66 15.70
C PHE A 14 -27.13 -6.14 14.94
N PHE A 15 -26.88 -7.45 14.96
CA PHE A 15 -25.77 -8.06 14.24
C PHE A 15 -25.88 -7.85 12.73
N LEU A 16 -27.09 -7.99 12.16
CA LEU A 16 -27.33 -7.70 10.75
C LEU A 16 -27.03 -6.24 10.41
N LEU A 17 -27.50 -5.29 11.24
CA LEU A 17 -27.19 -3.86 11.06
C LEU A 17 -25.68 -3.59 11.15
N PHE A 18 -24.99 -4.25 12.06
CA PHE A 18 -23.54 -4.14 12.18
C PHE A 18 -22.84 -4.66 10.92
N VAL A 19 -23.16 -5.88 10.47
CA VAL A 19 -22.56 -6.50 9.30
C VAL A 19 -22.80 -5.68 8.03
N THR A 20 -24.02 -5.17 7.82
CA THR A 20 -24.32 -4.33 6.65
C THR A 20 -23.54 -3.03 6.69
N CYS A 21 -23.46 -2.38 7.85
CA CYS A 21 -22.65 -1.18 8.04
C CYS A 21 -21.17 -1.45 7.76
N THR A 22 -20.60 -2.54 8.31
CA THR A 22 -19.20 -2.92 8.07
C THR A 22 -18.91 -3.18 6.60
N LEU A 23 -19.78 -3.89 5.89
CA LEU A 23 -19.65 -4.15 4.46
C LEU A 23 -19.69 -2.87 3.63
N ILE A 24 -20.62 -1.96 3.94
CA ILE A 24 -20.72 -0.66 3.27
C ILE A 24 -19.45 0.16 3.50
N SER A 25 -19.00 0.28 4.76
CA SER A 25 -17.78 1.00 5.10
C SER A 25 -16.55 0.42 4.39
N TYR A 26 -16.41 -0.91 4.37
CA TYR A 26 -15.33 -1.58 3.65
C TYR A 26 -15.35 -1.27 2.15
N GLY A 27 -16.53 -1.33 1.52
CA GLY A 27 -16.69 -0.99 0.10
C GLY A 27 -16.30 0.45 -0.19
N ILE A 28 -16.75 1.41 0.63
CA ILE A 28 -16.40 2.82 0.51
C ILE A 28 -14.88 3.02 0.64
N ILE A 29 -14.26 2.47 1.69
CA ILE A 29 -12.81 2.59 1.91
C ILE A 29 -12.06 2.01 0.72
N THR A 30 -12.43 0.82 0.24
CA THR A 30 -11.76 0.16 -0.88
C THR A 30 -11.86 1.00 -2.16
N LEU A 31 -13.04 1.55 -2.47
CA LEU A 31 -13.22 2.45 -3.61
C LEU A 31 -12.41 3.74 -3.48
N LEU A 32 -12.38 4.34 -2.29
CA LEU A 32 -11.56 5.52 -2.02
C LEU A 32 -10.07 5.19 -2.17
N THR A 33 -9.58 4.12 -1.56
CA THR A 33 -8.19 3.69 -1.65
C THR A 33 -7.78 3.42 -3.09
N ALA A 34 -8.61 2.75 -3.89
CA ALA A 34 -8.32 2.53 -5.31
C ALA A 34 -8.23 3.84 -6.11
N LYS A 35 -9.01 4.87 -5.74
CA LYS A 35 -9.01 6.16 -6.42
C LYS A 35 -7.86 7.07 -5.96
N LEU A 36 -7.53 7.04 -4.67
CA LEU A 36 -6.48 7.86 -4.04
C LEU A 36 -5.09 7.25 -4.22
N TRP A 37 -4.99 5.93 -4.27
CA TRP A 37 -3.74 5.17 -4.39
C TRP A 37 -3.67 4.53 -5.77
N SER A 38 -3.25 5.31 -6.78
CA SER A 38 -3.24 4.91 -8.19
C SER A 38 -2.08 3.99 -8.60
N GLY A 39 -1.29 3.46 -7.66
CA GLY A 39 -0.17 2.59 -8.00
C GLY A 39 0.30 1.77 -6.82
N ASN A 40 0.55 0.48 -7.04
CA ASN A 40 1.38 -0.31 -6.14
C ASN A 40 2.85 0.03 -6.50
N PRO A 41 3.56 0.84 -5.70
CA PRO A 41 4.93 1.27 -6.03
C PRO A 41 5.92 0.09 -6.02
N TYR A 42 5.51 -1.05 -5.48
CA TYR A 42 6.30 -2.28 -5.42
C TYR A 42 5.71 -3.40 -6.28
N LYS A 43 4.81 -3.09 -7.23
CA LYS A 43 4.34 -4.09 -8.17
C LYS A 43 5.53 -4.52 -9.01
N GLU A 44 5.83 -5.81 -9.03
CA GLU A 44 6.82 -6.36 -9.95
C GLU A 44 6.45 -5.91 -11.37
N PRO A 45 7.38 -5.28 -12.10
CA PRO A 45 7.11 -4.84 -13.46
C PRO A 45 6.78 -6.07 -14.30
N ASN A 46 5.64 -6.06 -14.99
CA ASN A 46 5.30 -7.10 -15.94
C ASN A 46 6.24 -6.98 -17.15
N GLY A 47 7.25 -7.85 -17.23
CA GLY A 47 8.21 -7.87 -18.33
C GLY A 47 9.47 -8.68 -17.99
N ASN A 48 10.33 -8.90 -18.99
CA ASN A 48 11.64 -9.53 -18.75
C ASN A 48 12.52 -8.56 -17.93
N ALA A 49 13.09 -9.06 -16.83
CA ALA A 49 14.04 -8.31 -16.03
C ALA A 49 15.31 -8.03 -16.85
N VAL A 50 15.39 -6.84 -17.44
CA VAL A 50 16.62 -6.36 -18.06
C VAL A 50 17.49 -5.86 -16.91
N LYS A 51 18.49 -6.67 -16.53
CA LYS A 51 19.53 -6.25 -15.59
C LYS A 51 20.31 -5.12 -16.23
N VAL A 52 19.97 -3.88 -15.88
CA VAL A 52 20.75 -2.69 -16.27
C VAL A 52 22.06 -2.76 -15.51
N VAL A 53 23.07 -3.32 -16.15
CA VAL A 53 24.45 -3.22 -15.68
C VAL A 53 24.86 -1.78 -15.97
N LYS A 54 24.73 -0.88 -14.97
CA LYS A 54 25.48 0.39 -15.02
C LYS A 54 26.95 -0.01 -15.15
N LEU A 55 27.60 0.30 -16.29
CA LEU A 55 29.05 0.21 -16.40
C LEU A 55 29.61 1.21 -15.38
N ILE A 56 29.94 0.72 -14.18
CA ILE A 56 30.57 1.51 -13.12
C ILE A 56 32.04 1.68 -13.49
N ASN A 57 32.29 2.44 -14.55
CA ASN A 57 33.62 2.96 -14.88
C ASN A 57 33.70 4.46 -14.57
N SER A 58 32.82 4.95 -13.71
CA SER A 58 32.99 6.25 -13.05
C SER A 58 33.77 6.03 -11.76
N PRO A 59 34.89 6.74 -11.55
CA PRO A 59 35.63 6.65 -10.30
C PRO A 59 34.67 6.97 -9.15
N ALA A 60 34.61 6.08 -8.16
CA ALA A 60 33.84 6.33 -6.95
C ALA A 60 34.31 7.68 -6.36
N PRO A 61 33.40 8.63 -6.08
CA PRO A 61 33.79 9.89 -5.46
C PRO A 61 34.43 9.58 -4.11
N GLN A 62 35.70 9.94 -3.94
CA GLN A 62 36.43 9.74 -2.69
C GLN A 62 36.22 10.90 -1.69
N ASP A 63 35.54 11.96 -2.13
CA ASP A 63 35.31 13.17 -1.36
C ASP A 63 33.85 13.31 -0.90
N LEU A 64 33.67 13.97 0.25
CA LEU A 64 32.37 14.21 0.88
C LEU A 64 31.38 14.91 -0.04
N ASP A 65 31.86 15.84 -0.88
CA ASP A 65 31.01 16.57 -1.84
C ASP A 65 30.41 15.65 -2.89
N GLY A 66 31.17 14.65 -3.35
CA GLY A 66 30.67 13.66 -4.32
C GLY A 66 29.66 12.68 -3.71
N TYR A 67 29.82 12.34 -2.44
CA TYR A 67 28.80 11.58 -1.70
C TYR A 67 27.51 12.39 -1.52
N MET A 68 27.64 13.69 -1.24
CA MET A 68 26.49 14.55 -0.99
C MET A 68 25.69 14.84 -2.27
N ALA A 69 26.37 15.03 -3.40
CA ALA A 69 25.74 15.13 -4.72
C ALA A 69 24.97 13.84 -5.10
N ARG A 70 25.52 12.67 -4.78
CA ARG A 70 24.84 11.39 -5.00
C ARG A 70 23.61 11.21 -4.11
N LEU A 71 23.68 11.68 -2.87
CA LEU A 71 22.54 11.66 -1.95
C LEU A 71 21.41 12.57 -2.46
N GLN A 72 21.74 13.76 -2.96
CA GLN A 72 20.75 14.66 -3.55
C GLN A 72 20.09 14.05 -4.79
N LEU A 73 20.85 13.37 -5.65
CA LEU A 73 20.29 12.63 -6.77
C LEU A 73 19.32 11.54 -6.31
N PHE A 74 19.69 10.72 -5.32
CA PHE A 74 18.77 9.71 -4.74
C PHE A 74 17.42 10.34 -4.32
N TYR A 75 17.45 11.49 -3.66
CA TYR A 75 16.22 12.16 -3.22
C TYR A 75 15.41 12.83 -4.34
N LEU A 76 16.05 13.20 -5.44
CA LEU A 76 15.40 13.89 -6.57
C LEU A 76 14.90 12.93 -7.65
N THR A 77 15.68 11.91 -8.00
CA THR A 77 15.40 10.98 -9.10
C THR A 77 15.04 9.56 -8.63
N GLY A 78 15.26 9.23 -7.35
CA GLY A 78 14.90 7.93 -6.77
C GLY A 78 15.86 6.78 -7.13
N GLU A 79 17.09 7.08 -7.54
CA GLU A 79 18.15 6.10 -7.81
C GLU A 79 19.02 5.79 -6.60
#